data_AF-A0A2E5LCB4-F1
#
_entry.id   AF-A0A2E5LCB4-F1
#
_cell.length_a   1.000
_cell.length_b   1.000
_cell.length_c   1.000
_cell.angle_alpha   90.00
_cell.angle_beta   90.00
_cell.angle_gamma   90.00
#
_symmetry.space_group_name_H-M   'P 1'
#
loop_
_entity.id
_entity.type
_entity.pdbx_description
1 polymer ?
#
loop_
_entity_poly.entity_id
_entity_poly.type
_entity_poly.pdbx_seq_one_letter_code
_entity_poly.pdbx_strand_id
1 'polypeptide(L)'
;MYSQIGVSNVAPNNNANHLINNILIGGGVSVSNVSFNGDSEQIGYFSNGNSIGMSSGIVMSSGRAVDADLGGNPSAASFPIVQCPNVPNSICNDLYVVANSVPPLIGQSFSV
;
A
#
# COMPACT_ATOMS: atom_id res chain seq x y z
N MET A 1 -0.43 -22.99 -10.08
CA MET A 1 -0.80 -22.48 -8.76
C MET A 1 -1.21 -21.04 -8.98
N TYR A 2 -2.48 -20.71 -8.81
CA TYR A 2 -3.01 -19.38 -9.11
C TYR A 2 -3.12 -18.60 -7.80
N SER A 3 -2.66 -17.36 -7.78
CA SER A 3 -3.00 -16.46 -6.68
C SER A 3 -4.50 -16.22 -6.62
N GLN A 4 -4.99 -16.03 -5.41
CA GLN A 4 -6.39 -15.77 -5.12
C GLN A 4 -6.84 -14.39 -5.63
N ILE A 5 -5.91 -13.44 -5.75
CA ILE A 5 -6.12 -12.09 -6.29
C ILE A 5 -4.84 -11.59 -6.97
N GLY A 6 -4.94 -10.91 -8.11
CA GLY A 6 -3.81 -10.23 -8.73
C GLY A 6 -3.76 -8.76 -8.31
N VAL A 7 -2.67 -8.29 -7.68
CA VAL A 7 -2.57 -6.91 -7.17
C VAL A 7 -1.56 -6.06 -7.94
N SER A 8 -1.94 -4.83 -8.27
CA SER A 8 -1.05 -3.84 -8.89
C SER A 8 -1.12 -2.49 -8.19
N ASN A 9 0.06 -1.93 -7.94
CA ASN A 9 0.26 -0.54 -7.51
C ASN A 9 0.89 0.32 -8.64
N VAL A 10 1.18 -0.24 -9.82
CA VAL A 10 1.77 0.54 -10.91
C VAL A 10 0.80 1.63 -11.36
N ALA A 11 1.31 2.85 -11.60
CA ALA A 11 0.49 3.97 -12.07
C ALA A 11 -0.39 3.55 -13.26
N PRO A 12 -1.71 3.86 -13.23
CA PRO A 12 -2.38 4.78 -12.33
C PRO A 12 -2.90 4.19 -11.00
N ASN A 13 -2.64 2.92 -10.68
CA ASN A 13 -3.17 2.24 -9.50
C ASN A 13 -2.56 2.68 -8.16
N ASN A 14 -1.59 3.60 -8.18
CA ASN A 14 -1.04 4.26 -6.99
C ASN A 14 -1.70 5.63 -6.69
N ASN A 15 -2.77 5.99 -7.41
CA ASN A 15 -3.45 7.27 -7.26
C ASN A 15 -4.86 7.10 -6.69
N ALA A 16 -5.12 7.67 -5.51
CA ALA A 16 -6.41 7.55 -4.84
C ALA A 16 -7.59 8.09 -5.66
N ASN A 17 -7.43 9.21 -6.37
CA ASN A 17 -8.49 9.75 -7.23
C ASN A 17 -8.85 8.80 -8.36
N HIS A 18 -7.85 8.16 -8.98
CA HIS A 18 -8.06 7.15 -10.00
C HIS A 18 -8.79 5.93 -9.43
N LEU A 19 -8.30 5.39 -8.31
CA LEU A 19 -8.93 4.23 -7.67
C LEU A 19 -10.40 4.51 -7.35
N ILE A 20 -10.73 5.66 -6.74
CA ILE A 20 -12.13 5.98 -6.42
C ILE A 20 -12.97 6.19 -7.67
N ASN A 21 -12.54 7.02 -8.61
CA ASN A 21 -13.38 7.41 -9.75
C ASN A 21 -13.48 6.38 -10.87
N ASN A 22 -12.52 5.45 -10.97
CA ASN A 22 -12.44 4.50 -12.07
C ASN A 22 -12.59 3.04 -11.63
N ILE A 23 -12.30 2.71 -10.37
CA ILE A 23 -12.37 1.32 -9.87
C ILE A 23 -13.56 1.13 -8.92
N LEU A 24 -13.69 1.98 -7.90
CA LEU A 24 -14.71 1.78 -6.86
C LEU A 24 -16.12 2.09 -7.35
N ILE A 25 -16.25 3.14 -8.16
CA ILE A 25 -17.56 3.64 -8.61
C ILE A 25 -17.80 3.30 -10.06
N GLY A 26 -19.07 3.01 -10.37
CA GLY A 26 -19.53 2.79 -11.74
C GLY A 26 -19.80 4.10 -12.49
N GLY A 27 -19.96 4.00 -13.81
CA GLY A 27 -20.33 5.13 -14.65
C GLY A 27 -21.62 5.80 -14.19
N GLY A 28 -21.63 7.14 -14.17
CA GLY A 28 -22.79 7.95 -13.78
C GLY A 28 -22.71 8.57 -12.38
N VAL A 29 -21.67 8.27 -11.62
CA VAL A 29 -21.37 8.93 -10.33
C VAL A 29 -19.98 9.56 -10.41
N SER A 30 -19.84 10.78 -9.89
CA SER A 30 -18.55 11.47 -9.74
C SER A 30 -18.32 11.79 -8.27
N VAL A 31 -17.13 11.48 -7.78
CA VAL A 31 -16.73 11.74 -6.40
C VAL A 31 -15.65 12.82 -6.40
N SER A 32 -15.91 13.90 -5.67
CA SER A 32 -14.95 14.97 -5.43
C SER A 32 -14.40 14.91 -4.00
N ASN A 33 -13.33 15.67 -3.74
CA ASN A 33 -12.71 15.82 -2.42
C ASN A 33 -12.11 14.51 -1.87
N VAL A 34 -11.55 13.68 -2.75
CA VAL A 34 -10.80 12.47 -2.33
C VAL A 34 -9.49 12.90 -1.68
N SER A 35 -9.31 12.51 -0.41
CA SER A 35 -8.07 12.71 0.34
C SER A 35 -7.49 11.35 0.76
N PHE A 36 -6.19 11.21 0.57
CA PHE A 36 -5.42 10.03 0.98
C PHE A 36 -4.21 10.48 1.79
N ASN A 37 -4.02 9.89 2.96
CA ASN A 37 -2.89 10.16 3.85
C ASN A 37 -2.10 8.86 4.00
N GLY A 38 -0.83 8.89 3.59
CA GLY A 38 0.03 7.72 3.54
C GLY A 38 0.95 7.76 2.33
N ASP A 39 1.65 6.66 2.09
CA ASP A 39 2.46 6.48 0.90
C ASP A 39 1.63 5.87 -0.23
N SER A 40 1.93 6.24 -1.47
CA SER A 40 1.26 5.70 -2.64
C SER A 40 1.36 4.17 -2.77
N GLU A 41 2.38 3.52 -2.20
CA GLU A 41 2.54 2.05 -2.18
C GLU A 41 1.49 1.33 -1.30
N GLN A 42 0.82 2.06 -0.39
CA GLN A 42 -0.17 1.50 0.55
C GLN A 42 -1.54 1.24 -0.07
N ILE A 43 -1.78 1.68 -1.30
CA ILE A 43 -3.05 1.50 -2.02
C ILE A 43 -2.83 0.77 -3.33
N GLY A 44 -3.85 0.14 -3.89
CA GLY A 44 -3.70 -0.57 -5.16
C GLY A 44 -5.03 -1.06 -5.73
N TYR A 45 -4.94 -1.60 -6.94
CA TYR A 45 -6.04 -2.30 -7.59
C TYR A 45 -5.84 -3.81 -7.48
N PHE A 46 -6.89 -4.55 -7.11
CA PHE A 46 -6.89 -6.00 -7.20
C PHE A 46 -7.84 -6.49 -8.30
N SER A 47 -7.48 -7.61 -8.91
CA SER A 47 -8.24 -8.32 -9.94
C SER A 47 -8.31 -9.81 -9.64
N ASN A 48 -9.12 -10.55 -10.38
CA ASN A 48 -9.25 -12.01 -10.30
C ASN A 48 -9.79 -12.54 -8.94
N GLY A 49 -10.50 -11.71 -8.16
CA GLY A 49 -10.99 -12.09 -6.83
C GLY A 49 -12.27 -12.94 -6.82
N ASN A 50 -12.56 -13.72 -7.87
CA ASN A 50 -13.79 -14.53 -7.91
C ASN A 50 -13.89 -15.51 -6.72
N SER A 51 -12.74 -15.96 -6.21
CA SER A 51 -12.62 -16.78 -5.00
C SER A 51 -12.99 -16.08 -3.69
N ILE A 52 -13.02 -14.74 -3.66
CA ILE A 52 -13.50 -13.92 -2.53
C ILE A 52 -14.88 -13.30 -2.81
N GLY A 53 -15.56 -13.74 -3.88
CA GLY A 53 -16.89 -13.26 -4.26
C GLY A 53 -16.90 -11.87 -4.93
N MET A 54 -15.74 -11.34 -5.33
CA MET A 54 -15.61 -10.03 -5.97
C MET A 54 -14.61 -10.08 -7.11
N SER A 55 -15.02 -9.74 -8.34
CA SER A 55 -14.12 -9.85 -9.50
C SER A 55 -12.87 -8.94 -9.40
N SER A 56 -13.06 -7.72 -8.88
CA SER A 56 -12.01 -6.70 -8.78
C SER A 56 -12.38 -5.62 -7.76
N GLY A 57 -11.41 -4.80 -7.38
CA GLY A 57 -11.64 -3.66 -6.49
C GLY A 57 -10.36 -2.96 -6.05
N ILE A 58 -10.45 -2.22 -4.95
CA ILE A 58 -9.32 -1.52 -4.33
C ILE A 58 -8.80 -2.35 -3.16
N VAL A 59 -7.48 -2.36 -3.00
CA VAL A 59 -6.80 -2.88 -1.82
C VAL A 59 -6.09 -1.73 -1.10
N MET A 60 -6.12 -1.75 0.24
CA MET A 60 -5.41 -0.81 1.11
C MET A 60 -4.64 -1.60 2.16
N SER A 61 -3.41 -1.19 2.45
CA SER A 61 -2.50 -1.85 3.38
C SER A 61 -1.75 -0.81 4.21
N SER A 62 -1.32 -1.20 5.42
CA SER A 62 -0.35 -0.41 6.20
C SER A 62 1.09 -0.58 5.67
N GLY A 63 1.35 -1.67 4.94
CA GLY A 63 2.58 -1.93 4.20
C GLY A 63 2.37 -1.73 2.69
N ARG A 64 2.92 -2.59 1.85
CA ARG A 64 2.73 -2.49 0.39
C ARG A 64 1.45 -3.22 -0.01
N ALA A 65 0.63 -2.58 -0.84
CA ALA A 65 -0.60 -3.20 -1.35
C ALA A 65 -0.31 -4.49 -2.12
N VAL A 66 0.78 -4.52 -2.89
CA VAL A 66 1.20 -5.67 -3.72
C VAL A 66 1.55 -6.93 -2.92
N ASP A 67 1.83 -6.79 -1.62
CA ASP A 67 2.19 -7.94 -0.78
C ASP A 67 0.96 -8.84 -0.51
N ALA A 68 -0.26 -8.34 -0.75
CA ALA A 68 -1.49 -9.10 -0.61
C ALA A 68 -1.66 -10.24 -1.64
N ASP A 69 -0.98 -10.16 -2.79
CA ASP A 69 -0.96 -11.21 -3.84
C ASP A 69 0.10 -12.31 -3.54
N LEU A 70 1.01 -12.09 -2.59
CA LEU A 70 2.13 -12.99 -2.32
C LEU A 70 2.95 -13.31 -3.59
N GLY A 71 3.05 -12.35 -4.51
CA GLY A 71 3.74 -12.52 -5.78
C GLY A 71 3.14 -13.60 -6.69
N GLY A 72 1.82 -13.84 -6.61
CA GLY A 72 1.17 -14.85 -7.45
C GLY A 72 1.11 -16.25 -6.82
N ASN A 73 1.69 -16.45 -5.64
CA ASN A 73 1.86 -17.78 -5.03
C ASN A 73 1.30 -17.85 -3.60
N PRO A 74 0.12 -18.46 -3.39
CA PRO A 74 -0.48 -18.61 -2.06
C PRO A 74 0.28 -19.55 -1.12
N SER A 75 1.26 -20.32 -1.61
CA SER A 75 2.17 -21.11 -0.77
C SER A 75 3.55 -20.48 -0.62
N ALA A 76 3.69 -19.18 -0.91
CA ALA A 76 4.89 -18.45 -0.56
C ALA A 76 5.12 -18.54 0.96
N ALA A 77 6.21 -19.18 1.36
CA ALA A 77 6.61 -19.33 2.77
C ALA A 77 7.10 -18.02 3.40
N SER A 78 7.30 -17.00 2.57
CA SER A 78 7.66 -15.65 2.93
C SER A 78 6.80 -14.71 2.08
N PHE A 79 6.27 -13.66 2.71
CA PHE A 79 5.82 -12.49 1.96
C PHE A 79 6.96 -12.03 1.05
N PRO A 80 6.69 -11.49 -0.16
CA PRO A 80 7.75 -10.92 -0.99
C PRO A 80 8.48 -9.86 -0.17
N ILE A 81 9.62 -10.25 0.41
CA ILE A 81 10.40 -9.40 1.30
C ILE A 81 10.98 -8.33 0.39
N VAL A 82 10.35 -7.16 0.33
CA VAL A 82 11.12 -5.95 0.13
C VAL A 82 11.80 -5.70 1.45
N GLN A 83 13.12 -5.89 1.45
CA GLN A 83 13.95 -5.40 2.54
C GLN A 83 13.71 -3.90 2.60
N CYS A 84 12.83 -3.50 3.50
CA CYS A 84 12.50 -2.12 3.78
C CYS A 84 13.80 -1.43 4.22
N PRO A 85 14.46 -0.63 3.37
CA PRO A 85 15.58 0.17 3.84
C PRO A 85 14.96 1.17 4.82
N ASN A 86 15.60 1.38 5.97
CA ASN A 86 15.15 2.37 6.95
C ASN A 86 15.30 3.78 6.37
N VAL A 87 14.33 4.19 5.55
CA VAL A 87 14.25 5.51 4.93
C VAL A 87 13.24 6.33 5.72
N PRO A 88 13.67 7.44 6.36
CA PRO A 88 12.75 8.34 7.04
C PRO A 88 11.63 8.80 6.11
N ASN A 89 10.40 8.84 6.61
CA ASN A 89 9.20 9.26 5.87
C ASN A 89 8.78 8.35 4.69
N SER A 90 9.22 7.09 4.67
CA SER A 90 8.70 6.04 3.76
C SER A 90 7.73 5.11 4.50
N ILE A 91 7.12 4.15 3.81
CA ILE A 91 6.29 3.09 4.44
C ILE A 91 7.13 2.26 5.43
N CYS A 92 8.42 2.20 5.18
CA CYS A 92 9.42 1.41 5.88
C CYS A 92 10.04 2.14 7.08
N ASN A 93 9.35 3.15 7.62
CA ASN A 93 9.89 4.00 8.67
C ASN A 93 10.01 3.23 10.00
N ASP A 94 11.22 2.85 10.36
CA ASP A 94 11.50 2.23 11.66
C ASP A 94 11.35 3.26 12.78
N LEU A 95 10.51 2.94 13.76
CA LEU A 95 10.23 3.82 14.89
C LEU A 95 11.50 4.13 15.69
N TYR A 96 12.53 3.29 15.64
CA TYR A 96 13.83 3.59 16.21
C TYR A 96 14.54 4.74 15.48
N VAL A 97 14.51 4.74 14.15
CA VAL A 97 15.12 5.79 13.32
C VAL A 97 14.33 7.09 13.44
N VAL A 98 13.00 7.01 13.46
CA VAL A 98 12.13 8.16 13.70
C VAL A 98 12.40 8.77 15.07
N ALA A 99 12.44 7.94 16.11
CA ALA A 99 12.65 8.39 17.48
C ALA A 99 14.02 9.06 17.64
N ASN A 100 15.05 8.57 16.94
CA ASN A 100 16.39 9.17 16.92
C ASN A 100 16.52 10.41 16.01
N SER A 101 15.53 10.72 15.17
CA SER A 101 15.51 11.94 14.35
C SER A 101 15.03 13.19 15.09
N VAL A 102 14.33 13.02 16.22
CA VAL A 102 13.71 14.12 16.99
C VAL A 102 14.68 14.90 17.90
N PRO A 103 15.64 14.29 18.63
CA PRO A 103 16.50 15.01 19.57
C PRO A 103 17.24 16.22 18.96
N PRO A 104 17.83 16.13 17.74
CA PRO A 104 18.42 17.28 17.07
C PRO A 104 17.44 18.43 16.77
N LEU A 105 16.15 18.13 16.57
CA LEU A 105 15.10 19.13 16.27
C LEU A 105 14.75 20.01 17.47
N ILE A 106 15.06 19.56 18.69
CA ILE A 106 14.83 20.28 19.94
C ILE A 106 16.15 20.69 20.62
N GLY A 107 17.28 20.60 19.90
CA GLY A 107 18.60 20.96 20.43
C GLY A 107 19.10 20.04 21.55
N GLN A 108 18.59 18.80 21.61
CA GLN A 108 18.99 17.79 22.59
C GLN A 108 19.85 16.71 21.95
N SER A 109 20.67 16.04 22.74
CA SER A 109 21.55 14.96 22.29
C SER A 109 21.40 13.73 23.20
N PHE A 110 20.38 12.92 22.90
CA PHE A 110 20.17 11.58 23.47
C PHE A 110 19.82 10.60 22.34
N SER A 111 20.13 9.32 22.52
CA SER A 111 19.66 8.23 21.67
C SER A 111 18.53 7.52 22.40
N VAL A 112 17.51 7.14 21.65
CA VAL A 112 16.47 6.20 22.09
C VAL A 112 16.96 4.78 21.84
#